data_AF-A8XVU4-F1
#
_entry.id   AF-A8XVU4-F1
#
_cell.length_a   1.000
_cell.length_b   1.000
_cell.length_c   1.000
_cell.angle_alpha   90.00
_cell.angle_beta   90.00
_cell.angle_gamma   90.00
#
_symmetry.space_group_name_H-M   'P 1'
#
loop_
_entity.id
_entity.type
_entity.pdbx_description
1 polymer ?
#
loop_
_entity_poly.entity_id
_entity_poly.type
_entity_poly.pdbx_seq_one_letter_code
_entity_poly.pdbx_strand_id
1 'polypeptide(L)'
;MTAASPHRTLIVDFYKRGLSTGDISKRLGVHRNTVFATIRRFNQLGHLKDRTGRGRPRTKRAEDDLLSSTKAAILSQANKEKRLIKVKRLLAGTRKMDHLITIFSDEKLFSVEAEFNSQNHRVLATIFNKQLSV
;
A
#
# COMPACT_ATOMS: atom_id res chain seq x y z
N MET A 1 -4.46 -17.23 -13.76
CA MET A 1 -5.70 -16.62 -14.29
C MET A 1 -6.83 -17.54 -13.91
N THR A 2 -7.74 -17.16 -13.01
CA THR A 2 -8.91 -17.98 -12.72
C THR A 2 -9.87 -17.88 -13.90
N ALA A 3 -10.17 -18.99 -14.56
CA ALA A 3 -11.15 -19.02 -15.64
C ALA A 3 -12.50 -18.50 -15.14
N ALA A 4 -13.28 -17.86 -16.02
CA ALA A 4 -14.63 -17.46 -15.70
C ALA A 4 -15.45 -18.68 -15.25
N SER A 5 -16.36 -18.51 -14.29
CA SER A 5 -17.25 -19.60 -13.87
C SER A 5 -18.00 -20.14 -15.10
N PRO A 6 -17.95 -21.45 -15.39
CA PRO A 6 -18.59 -22.05 -16.57
C PRO A 6 -20.09 -21.75 -16.66
N HIS A 7 -20.76 -21.66 -15.52
CA HIS A 7 -22.21 -21.47 -15.43
C HIS A 7 -22.66 -20.01 -15.51
N ARG A 8 -21.73 -19.05 -15.62
CA ARG A 8 -22.07 -17.62 -15.55
C ARG A 8 -23.07 -17.19 -16.61
N THR A 9 -22.83 -17.59 -17.87
CA THR A 9 -23.68 -17.21 -19.00
C THR A 9 -25.09 -17.78 -18.81
N LEU A 10 -25.17 -19.07 -18.46
CA LEU A 10 -26.44 -19.76 -18.20
C LEU A 10 -27.24 -19.13 -17.07
N ILE A 11 -26.58 -18.71 -15.98
CA ILE A 11 -27.23 -18.00 -14.86
C ILE A 11 -27.87 -16.70 -15.34
N VAL A 12 -27.17 -15.92 -16.16
CA VAL A 12 -27.69 -14.65 -16.67
C VAL A 12 -28.81 -14.87 -17.68
N ASP A 13 -28.71 -15.89 -18.53
CA ASP A 13 -29.75 -16.23 -19.50
C ASP A 13 -31.04 -16.68 -18.80
N PHE A 14 -30.94 -17.52 -17.76
CA PHE A 14 -32.11 -17.92 -16.98
C PHE A 14 -32.71 -16.76 -16.17
N TYR A 15 -31.86 -15.86 -15.65
CA TYR A 15 -32.34 -14.64 -14.98
C TYR A 15 -33.11 -13.72 -15.95
N LYS A 16 -32.62 -13.53 -17.18
CA LYS A 16 -33.32 -12.76 -18.22
C LYS A 16 -34.65 -13.39 -18.64
N ARG A 17 -34.77 -14.72 -18.55
CA ARG A 17 -36.02 -15.46 -18.76
C ARG A 17 -36.99 -15.40 -17.56
N GLY A 18 -36.61 -14.72 -16.47
CA GLY A 18 -37.46 -14.53 -15.30
C GLY A 18 -37.46 -15.71 -14.31
N LEU A 19 -36.52 -16.65 -14.41
CA LEU A 19 -36.44 -17.74 -13.43
C LEU A 19 -35.98 -17.23 -12.06
N SER A 20 -36.53 -17.82 -11.00
CA SER A 20 -36.10 -17.51 -9.64
C SER A 20 -34.67 -17.99 -9.39
N THR A 21 -33.96 -17.32 -8.48
CA THR A 21 -32.59 -17.71 -8.11
C THR A 21 -32.51 -19.12 -7.54
N GLY A 22 -33.56 -19.59 -6.86
CA GLY A 22 -33.67 -20.94 -6.34
C GLY A 22 -33.78 -21.99 -7.45
N ASP A 23 -34.57 -21.72 -8.49
CA ASP A 23 -34.73 -22.64 -9.61
C ASP A 23 -33.45 -22.73 -10.43
N ILE A 24 -32.76 -21.60 -10.63
CA ILE A 24 -31.46 -21.55 -11.28
C ILE A 24 -30.42 -22.37 -10.50
N SER A 25 -30.44 -22.26 -9.17
CA SER A 25 -29.53 -23.02 -8.30
C SER A 25 -29.76 -24.53 -8.42
N LYS A 26 -31.01 -24.98 -8.33
CA LYS A 26 -31.38 -26.40 -8.45
C LYS A 26 -31.05 -26.97 -9.82
N ARG A 27 -31.35 -26.22 -10.90
CA ARG A 27 -31.18 -26.66 -12.28
C ARG A 27 -29.72 -26.76 -12.72
N LEU A 28 -28.87 -25.84 -12.25
CA LEU A 28 -27.44 -25.81 -12.60
C LEU A 28 -26.57 -26.58 -11.59
N GLY A 29 -27.11 -27.04 -10.46
CA GLY A 29 -26.32 -27.63 -9.38
C GLY A 29 -25.35 -26.64 -8.72
N VAL A 30 -25.62 -25.34 -8.85
CA VAL A 30 -24.73 -24.27 -8.36
C VAL A 30 -25.30 -23.70 -7.08
N HIS A 31 -24.46 -23.50 -6.07
CA HIS A 31 -24.89 -22.92 -4.80
C HIS A 31 -25.57 -21.55 -4.99
N ARG A 32 -26.68 -21.32 -4.27
CA ARG A 32 -27.53 -20.12 -4.40
C ARG A 32 -26.75 -18.80 -4.30
N ASN A 33 -25.70 -18.74 -3.48
CA ASN A 33 -24.90 -17.52 -3.32
C ASN A 33 -24.10 -17.20 -4.59
N THR A 34 -23.69 -18.20 -5.36
CA THR A 34 -22.98 -18.01 -6.64
C THR A 34 -23.92 -17.46 -7.70
N VAL A 35 -25.17 -17.95 -7.73
CA VAL A 35 -26.24 -17.42 -8.57
C VAL A 35 -26.51 -15.95 -8.20
N PHE A 36 -26.74 -15.67 -6.92
CA PHE A 36 -27.00 -14.33 -6.41
C PHE A 36 -25.84 -13.37 -6.69
N ALA A 37 -24.61 -13.76 -6.38
CA ALA A 37 -23.41 -12.94 -6.63
C ALA A 37 -23.21 -12.68 -8.13
N THR A 38 -23.58 -13.61 -9.00
CA THR A 38 -23.51 -13.45 -10.45
C THR A 38 -24.55 -12.49 -10.98
N ILE A 39 -25.81 -12.60 -10.53
CA ILE A 39 -26.88 -11.66 -10.90
C ILE A 39 -26.58 -10.26 -10.37
N ARG A 40 -26.18 -10.13 -9.09
CA ARG A 40 -25.78 -8.85 -8.49
C ARG A 40 -24.64 -8.20 -9.28
N ARG A 41 -23.64 -9.00 -9.70
CA ARG A 41 -22.52 -8.52 -10.52
C ARG A 41 -22.99 -8.08 -11.92
N PHE A 42 -23.87 -8.86 -12.55
CA PHE A 42 -24.43 -8.53 -13.86
C PHE A 42 -25.23 -7.22 -13.81
N ASN A 43 -26.10 -7.03 -12.82
CA ASN A 43 -26.89 -5.80 -12.64
C ASN A 43 -26.01 -4.56 -12.38
N GLN A 44 -24.82 -4.74 -11.78
CA GLN A 44 -23.90 -3.62 -11.51
C GLN A 44 -22.97 -3.28 -12.68
N LEU A 45 -22.53 -4.26 -13.46
CA LEU A 45 -21.55 -4.06 -14.53
C LEU A 45 -22.17 -4.00 -15.92
N GLY A 46 -23.37 -4.55 -16.11
CA GLY A 46 -24.01 -4.69 -17.42
C GLY A 46 -23.38 -5.73 -18.35
N HIS A 47 -22.33 -6.46 -17.93
CA HIS A 47 -21.62 -7.41 -18.79
C HIS A 47 -21.22 -8.74 -18.11
N LEU A 48 -20.96 -9.74 -18.95
CA LEU A 48 -20.57 -11.11 -18.56
C LEU A 48 -19.09 -11.27 -18.18
N LYS A 49 -18.27 -10.21 -18.15
CA LYS A 49 -16.87 -10.25 -17.70
C LYS A 49 -16.72 -10.07 -16.19
N ASP A 50 -15.71 -10.69 -15.59
CA ASP A 50 -15.41 -10.51 -14.17
C ASP A 50 -14.96 -9.08 -13.86
N ARG A 51 -15.14 -8.65 -12.60
CA ARG A 51 -14.61 -7.36 -12.15
C ARG A 51 -13.10 -7.39 -12.29
N THR A 52 -12.58 -6.52 -13.15
CA THR A 52 -11.16 -6.24 -13.24
C THR A 52 -10.67 -5.70 -11.89
N GLY A 53 -9.55 -6.22 -11.37
CA GLY A 53 -8.85 -5.58 -10.24
C GLY A 53 -9.15 -6.09 -8.82
N ARG A 54 -9.70 -7.30 -8.64
CA ARG A 54 -9.83 -7.91 -7.28
C ARG A 54 -8.51 -8.54 -6.75
N GLY A 55 -7.37 -7.98 -7.12
CA GLY A 55 -6.06 -8.38 -6.61
C GLY A 55 -5.17 -7.16 -6.45
N ARG A 56 -4.04 -7.31 -5.75
CA ARG A 56 -2.99 -6.27 -5.72
C ARG A 56 -2.73 -5.85 -7.17
N PRO A 57 -2.83 -4.56 -7.51
CA PRO A 57 -2.50 -4.12 -8.85
C PRO A 57 -1.10 -4.64 -9.13
N ARG A 58 -0.96 -5.50 -10.14
CA ARG A 58 0.36 -5.74 -10.72
C ARG A 58 0.78 -4.35 -11.17
N THR A 59 1.83 -3.80 -10.55
CA THR A 59 2.38 -2.50 -10.90
C THR A 59 2.46 -2.48 -12.43
N LYS A 60 1.58 -1.70 -13.06
CA LYS A 60 1.68 -1.50 -14.49
C LYS A 60 3.01 -0.77 -14.62
N ARG A 61 3.94 -1.30 -15.40
CA ARG A 61 5.03 -0.47 -15.93
C ARG A 61 4.36 0.52 -16.86
N ALA A 62 3.74 1.55 -16.29
CA ALA A 62 3.46 2.78 -16.99
C ALA A 62 4.78 3.55 -17.05
N GLU A 63 4.90 4.42 -18.03
CA GLU A 63 5.97 5.42 -18.12
C GLU A 63 6.20 6.19 -16.79
N ASP A 64 5.20 6.22 -15.88
CA ASP A 64 5.31 6.76 -14.52
C ASP A 64 6.33 6.03 -13.61
N ASP A 65 6.61 4.74 -13.83
CA ASP A 65 7.60 3.99 -13.04
C ASP A 65 9.05 4.32 -13.44
N LEU A 66 9.28 4.82 -14.66
CA LEU A 66 10.56 5.42 -15.04
C LEU A 66 10.81 6.69 -14.22
N LEU A 67 9.78 7.48 -13.96
CA LEU A 67 9.87 8.65 -13.07
C LEU A 67 10.10 8.23 -11.60
N SER A 68 9.48 7.15 -11.13
CA SER A 68 9.75 6.60 -9.79
C SER A 68 11.19 6.10 -9.64
N SER A 69 11.75 5.48 -10.68
CA SER A 69 13.14 5.03 -10.72
C SER A 69 14.13 6.21 -10.73
N THR A 70 13.73 7.38 -11.25
CA THR A 70 14.47 8.64 -11.09
C THR A 70 14.36 9.27 -9.69
N LYS A 71 13.45 8.77 -8.83
CA LYS A 71 13.46 9.07 -7.38
C LYS A 71 14.49 8.26 -6.61
N ALA A 72 15.45 7.62 -7.30
CA ALA A 72 16.73 7.28 -6.70
C ALA A 72 17.47 8.59 -6.36
N ALA A 73 17.05 9.24 -5.27
CA ALA A 73 17.68 10.38 -4.60
C ALA A 73 18.70 11.14 -5.46
N ILE A 74 18.26 11.73 -6.58
CA ILE A 74 19.12 12.62 -7.36
C ILE A 74 19.35 13.81 -6.43
N LEU A 75 20.53 13.85 -5.82
CA LEU A 75 20.91 14.95 -4.96
C LEU A 75 20.75 16.23 -5.75
N SER A 76 19.84 17.11 -5.31
CA SER A 76 19.76 18.47 -5.84
C SER A 76 21.15 19.12 -5.75
N GLN A 77 21.41 20.09 -6.61
CA GLN A 77 22.69 20.80 -6.59
C GLN A 77 23.00 21.37 -5.19
N ALA A 78 21.98 21.92 -4.52
CA ALA A 78 22.07 22.37 -3.12
C ALA A 78 22.44 21.24 -2.14
N ASN A 79 21.93 20.02 -2.33
CA ASN A 79 22.30 18.87 -1.49
C ASN A 79 23.74 18.40 -1.77
N LYS A 80 24.21 18.48 -3.01
CA LYS A 80 25.60 18.19 -3.38
C LYS A 80 26.55 19.19 -2.72
N GLU A 81 26.21 20.48 -2.71
CA GLU A 81 26.99 21.53 -2.06
C GLU A 81 27.06 21.34 -0.54
N LYS A 82 25.91 21.08 0.12
CA LYS A 82 25.87 20.77 1.57
C LYS A 82 26.73 19.55 1.90
N ARG A 83 26.69 18.50 1.07
CA ARG A 83 27.53 17.31 1.24
C ARG A 83 29.01 17.62 1.04
N LEU A 84 29.38 18.42 0.05
CA LEU A 84 30.76 18.82 -0.19
C LEU A 84 31.35 19.58 1.01
N ILE A 85 30.58 20.52 1.58
CA ILE A 85 30.98 21.24 2.80
C ILE A 85 31.20 20.27 3.95
N LYS A 86 30.28 19.32 4.16
CA LYS A 86 30.37 18.32 5.24
C LYS A 86 31.60 17.43 5.08
N VAL A 87 31.87 16.92 3.88
CA VAL A 87 33.03 16.07 3.59
C VAL A 87 34.34 16.83 3.81
N LYS A 88 34.45 18.09 3.34
CA LYS A 88 35.64 18.92 3.59
C LYS A 88 35.92 19.11 5.09
N ARG A 89 34.88 19.36 5.89
CA ARG A 89 35.00 19.52 7.35
C ARG A 89 35.43 18.20 8.03
N LEU A 90 34.83 17.08 7.65
CA LEU A 90 35.19 15.76 8.18
C LEU A 90 36.64 15.39 7.84
N LEU A 91 37.07 15.62 6.59
CA LEU A 91 38.44 15.37 6.16
C LEU A 91 39.47 16.24 6.89
N ALA A 92 39.12 17.49 7.22
CA ALA A 92 39.97 18.35 8.02
C ALA A 92 40.16 17.82 9.45
N GLY A 93 39.09 17.31 10.07
CA GLY A 93 39.14 16.69 11.41
C GLY A 93 39.86 15.35 11.46
N THR A 94 39.83 14.55 10.38
CA THR A 94 40.53 13.25 10.36
C THR A 94 42.05 13.37 10.56
N ARG A 95 42.67 14.45 10.07
CA ARG A 95 44.12 14.69 10.26
C ARG A 95 44.49 15.02 11.72
N LYS A 96 43.53 15.48 12.52
CA LYS A 96 43.70 15.84 13.93
C LYS A 96 43.30 14.73 14.90
N MET A 97 42.95 13.54 14.38
CA MET A 97 42.37 12.43 15.15
C MET A 97 41.00 12.76 15.81
N ASP A 98 40.33 13.83 15.38
CA ASP A 98 39.03 14.26 15.92
C ASP A 98 37.92 13.20 15.70
N HIS A 99 38.13 12.27 14.77
CA HIS A 99 37.23 11.15 14.51
C HIS A 99 37.15 10.14 15.66
N LEU A 100 38.13 10.13 16.57
CA LEU A 100 38.11 9.32 17.80
C LEU A 100 37.23 9.95 18.90
N ILE A 101 36.94 11.25 18.79
CA ILE A 101 36.12 12.04 19.72
C ILE A 101 34.76 12.41 19.09
N THR A 102 34.63 12.28 17.76
CA THR A 102 33.38 12.50 17.03
C THR A 102 32.39 11.37 17.35
N ILE A 103 31.74 11.50 18.49
CA ILE A 103 30.56 10.73 18.83
C ILE A 103 29.46 11.30 17.95
N PHE A 104 28.99 10.52 16.97
CA PHE A 104 27.72 10.79 16.31
C PHE A 104 26.62 10.53 17.34
N SER A 105 26.44 11.45 18.30
CA SER A 105 25.31 11.40 19.20
C SER A 105 24.08 11.60 18.33
N ASP A 106 23.29 10.55 18.23
CA ASP A 106 22.02 10.56 17.54
C ASP A 106 20.93 11.21 18.39
N GLU A 107 21.32 12.05 19.37
CA GLU A 107 20.43 12.89 20.17
C GLU A 107 19.62 13.76 19.23
N LYS A 108 18.58 13.10 18.72
CA LYS A 108 17.46 13.64 18.03
C LYS A 108 16.81 14.46 19.11
N LEU A 109 17.01 15.77 19.02
CA LEU A 109 16.17 16.73 19.67
C LEU A 109 14.76 16.53 19.09
N PHE A 110 14.05 15.53 19.60
CA PHE A 110 12.64 15.36 19.34
C PHE A 110 11.97 16.49 20.11
N SER A 111 11.41 17.46 19.40
CA SER A 111 10.31 18.22 19.94
C SER A 111 9.28 17.21 20.43
N VAL A 112 8.94 17.22 21.71
CA VAL A 112 8.03 16.24 22.35
C VAL A 112 6.63 16.23 21.68
N GLU A 113 6.33 17.26 20.90
CA GLU A 113 5.12 17.32 20.09
C GLU A 113 5.23 16.32 18.92
N ALA A 114 4.52 15.21 19.07
CA ALA A 114 4.38 14.21 18.03
C ALA A 114 3.75 14.84 16.77
N GLU A 115 4.50 14.86 15.68
CA GLU A 115 3.97 15.18 14.36
C GLU A 115 2.88 14.12 14.02
N PHE A 116 1.64 14.57 13.82
CA PHE A 116 0.49 13.67 13.61
C PHE A 116 0.63 12.95 12.25
N ASN A 117 1.32 11.82 12.25
CA ASN A 117 1.46 10.96 11.09
C ASN A 117 0.22 10.08 10.96
N SER A 118 -0.57 10.29 9.89
CA SER A 118 -1.79 9.53 9.59
C SER A 118 -1.56 8.02 9.39
N GLN A 119 -0.32 7.59 9.17
CA GLN A 119 0.08 6.19 9.10
C GLN A 119 0.31 5.55 10.48
N ASN A 120 0.40 6.36 11.54
CA ASN A 120 0.69 5.92 12.90
C ASN A 120 -0.61 5.75 13.73
N HIS A 121 -1.59 5.03 13.20
CA HIS A 121 -2.88 4.82 13.89
C HIS A 121 -2.79 3.77 15.04
N ARG A 122 -1.61 3.24 15.34
CA ARG A 122 -1.40 2.20 16.37
C ARG A 122 -0.33 2.61 17.36
N VAL A 123 -0.58 3.67 18.10
CA VAL A 123 0.17 3.99 19.31
C VAL A 123 -0.28 3.00 20.40
N LEU A 124 0.51 1.96 20.65
CA LEU A 124 0.22 0.91 21.65
C LEU A 124 0.77 1.23 23.06
N ALA A 125 1.49 2.33 23.23
CA ALA A 125 2.09 2.70 24.50
C ALA A 125 1.13 3.62 25.28
N THR A 126 0.39 3.05 26.22
CA THR A 126 -0.15 3.80 27.35
C THR A 126 1.01 4.05 28.32
N ILE A 127 1.27 5.33 28.59
CA ILE A 127 2.39 5.80 29.42
C ILE A 127 2.23 5.21 30.83
N PHE A 128 3.19 4.40 31.28
CA PHE A 128 3.34 4.06 32.70
C PHE A 128 3.90 5.30 33.40
N ASN A 129 3.02 6.10 34.03
CA ASN A 129 3.45 7.14 34.96
C ASN A 129 4.02 6.47 36.21
N LYS A 130 5.34 6.19 36.20
CA LYS A 130 6.06 5.88 37.42
C LYS A 130 6.37 7.21 38.09
N GLN A 131 5.60 7.55 39.11
CA GLN A 131 5.94 8.60 40.08
C GLN A 131 7.38 8.37 40.56
N LEU A 132 8.27 9.30 40.23
CA LEU A 132 9.55 9.44 40.91
C LEU A 132 9.32 10.46 42.04
N SER A 133 9.16 9.93 43.24
CA SER A 133 9.38 10.67 44.48
C SER A 133 10.87 10.90 44.68
N VAL A 134 11.31 12.16 44.65
CA VAL A 134 12.39 12.71 45.49
C VAL A 134 11.95 14.10 45.91
#